data_AF-A0AAR5P0J4-F1
#
_entry.id   AF-A0AAR5P0J4-F1
#
_cell.length_a   1.000
_cell.length_b   1.000
_cell.length_c   1.000
_cell.angle_alpha   90.00
_cell.angle_beta   90.00
_cell.angle_gamma   90.00
#
_symmetry.space_group_name_H-M   'P 1'
#
loop_
_entity.id
_entity.type
_entity.pdbx_description
1 polymer ?
#
loop_
_entity_poly.entity_id
_entity_poly.type
_entity_poly.pdbx_seq_one_letter_code
_entity_poly.pdbx_strand_id
1 'polypeptide(L)'
;MDTLNQELFGEPCTYKQPVKEIEEKWKLVPAFLKIKGLVKQHIDSFNYFINVDIKKIVEANNYVTCDADPLFYIKYTNVYVGSPDVDEGFNISKLTTPHECRLRDMTYSAPITVDIEYSRGTQKVAKTGLLIGRMPIMLKSSNCVLSNKSEFELAKMHECPLDPGGYFVVKGQEKVILIQEQLSKNRMLVEEGKWGAQCQVASSTHDRKSPTIVFVKGNKYFLGHNMFTDPIPVSIIFKAMDFLSDLEICEVIGIPDIHQLTPTLEECHKLQIYTQEAAWNYLGTKMVAKRYVTSASSVRTPADDARDALATTILAHVPVEEYNFKSKAVYLGLMIKRVIQAQSDKQFLDDRDYYGNKRMELAGSLISLMFEDVFKRFNFDLKSIADKTIPKIRASQFDVIKYMRSELITSCLVFAISTGNWTIKRFKMERLGVTQVVSRLSYKAALGMMTRVNSQFESTRKVSGPRSLQPSQWGMLCPSDTPEGESCGLVKNLALMTHITTDINEYPIKRLVKNAGLQDISIVASKAIHSPAAYIVFLNGNILGVTTNYQNMISIFRLMRREGQISSYASIYVNFLHKCIYISSDGGRLCRPYIIVQKGQPLLNQSHMTELEKGIRSFADFLHDARSVGVYRMDH
;
A
#
# COMPACT_ATOMS: atom_id res chain seq x y z
N MET A 1 -30.05 -28.14 6.35
CA MET A 1 -29.67 -26.75 6.68
C MET A 1 -29.78 -26.48 8.17
N ASP A 2 -30.72 -27.10 8.90
CA ASP A 2 -30.91 -26.83 10.34
C ASP A 2 -29.91 -27.52 11.29
N THR A 3 -29.37 -28.68 10.91
CA THR A 3 -28.43 -29.44 11.75
C THR A 3 -27.02 -28.81 11.83
N LEU A 4 -26.54 -28.18 10.76
CA LEU A 4 -25.26 -27.45 10.73
C LEU A 4 -25.35 -26.07 11.43
N ASN A 5 -26.53 -25.44 11.42
CA ASN A 5 -26.76 -24.19 12.14
C ASN A 5 -26.77 -24.40 13.67
N GLN A 6 -27.30 -25.53 14.15
CA GLN A 6 -27.25 -25.88 15.58
C GLN A 6 -25.82 -26.17 16.06
N GLU A 7 -24.97 -26.80 15.25
CA GLU A 7 -23.58 -27.09 15.65
C GLU A 7 -22.68 -25.85 15.72
N LEU A 8 -22.94 -24.84 14.88
CA LEU A 8 -22.12 -23.63 14.78
C LEU A 8 -22.60 -22.48 15.66
N PHE A 9 -23.91 -22.31 15.83
CA PHE A 9 -24.49 -21.16 16.51
C PHE A 9 -25.20 -21.48 17.82
N GLY A 10 -25.36 -22.75 18.22
CA GLY A 10 -25.99 -23.12 19.50
C GLY A 10 -27.42 -22.56 19.67
N GLU A 11 -28.12 -22.97 20.73
CA GLU A 11 -29.41 -22.36 21.02
C GLU A 11 -29.22 -20.93 21.56
N PRO A 12 -30.01 -19.93 21.10
CA PRO A 12 -29.86 -18.53 21.54
C PRO A 12 -30.05 -18.35 23.05
N CYS A 13 -30.72 -19.29 23.73
CA CYS A 13 -30.94 -19.28 25.18
C CYS A 13 -29.68 -19.60 26.00
N THR A 14 -28.69 -20.30 25.43
CA THR A 14 -27.46 -20.72 26.13
C THR A 14 -26.47 -19.58 26.37
N TYR A 15 -26.57 -18.47 25.63
CA TYR A 15 -25.62 -17.34 25.68
C TYR A 15 -25.92 -16.29 26.77
N LYS A 16 -26.99 -16.48 27.57
CA LYS A 16 -27.36 -15.58 28.67
C LYS A 16 -26.67 -15.89 29.99
N GLN A 17 -25.98 -17.02 30.10
CA GLN A 17 -25.26 -17.38 31.32
C GLN A 17 -23.97 -16.55 31.44
N PRO A 18 -23.67 -15.95 32.60
CA PRO A 18 -22.43 -15.21 32.79
C PRO A 18 -21.25 -16.16 32.64
N VAL A 19 -20.42 -15.89 31.63
CA VAL A 19 -19.16 -16.59 31.42
C VAL A 19 -18.25 -16.29 32.62
N LYS A 20 -17.60 -17.31 33.19
CA LYS A 20 -16.61 -17.11 34.26
C LYS A 20 -15.57 -16.08 33.81
N GLU A 21 -15.35 -15.05 34.63
CA GLU A 21 -14.31 -14.06 34.37
C GLU A 21 -12.93 -14.72 34.45
N ILE A 22 -12.10 -14.50 33.44
CA ILE A 22 -10.69 -14.89 33.47
C ILE A 22 -9.96 -13.86 34.32
N GLU A 23 -9.39 -14.30 35.43
CA GLU A 23 -8.61 -13.45 36.30
C GLU A 23 -7.33 -12.99 35.57
N GLU A 24 -6.93 -11.73 35.77
CA GLU A 24 -5.64 -11.18 35.31
C GLU A 24 -5.40 -11.11 33.80
N LYS A 25 -6.46 -11.09 32.97
CA LYS A 25 -6.37 -10.89 31.51
C LYS A 25 -5.49 -9.70 31.06
N TRP A 26 -5.34 -8.68 31.91
CA TRP A 26 -4.54 -7.49 31.64
C TRP A 26 -3.04 -7.79 31.47
N LYS A 27 -2.54 -8.92 32.00
CA LYS A 27 -1.13 -9.36 31.85
C LYS A 27 -0.74 -9.62 30.39
N LEU A 28 -1.72 -9.80 29.49
CA LEU A 28 -1.48 -9.87 28.05
C LEU A 28 -0.97 -8.54 27.46
N VAL A 29 -1.28 -7.40 28.08
CA VAL A 29 -0.87 -6.08 27.57
C VAL A 29 0.65 -5.87 27.71
N PRO A 30 1.27 -6.07 28.89
CA PRO A 30 2.74 -6.08 29.00
C PRO A 30 3.40 -7.10 28.07
N ALA A 31 2.82 -8.30 27.93
CA ALA A 31 3.36 -9.34 27.05
C ALA A 31 3.36 -8.90 25.58
N PHE A 32 2.28 -8.26 25.12
CA PHE A 32 2.19 -7.65 23.81
C PHE A 32 3.24 -6.55 23.63
N LEU A 33 3.37 -5.63 24.59
CA LEU A 33 4.30 -4.52 24.54
C LEU A 33 5.78 -4.97 24.58
N LYS A 34 6.10 -6.10 25.22
CA LYS A 34 7.45 -6.66 25.18
C LYS A 34 7.85 -7.07 23.75
N ILE A 35 6.93 -7.70 23.02
CA ILE A 35 7.19 -8.19 21.64
C ILE A 35 7.01 -7.10 20.60
N LYS A 36 5.99 -6.24 20.71
CA LYS A 36 5.66 -5.23 19.71
C LYS A 36 6.06 -3.80 20.09
N GLY A 37 6.33 -3.51 21.35
CA GLY A 37 6.69 -2.15 21.79
C GLY A 37 5.65 -1.09 21.42
N LEU A 38 5.95 0.17 21.75
CA LEU A 38 5.12 1.31 21.36
C LEU A 38 5.61 1.98 20.06
N VAL A 39 6.90 1.85 19.76
CA VAL A 39 7.56 2.54 18.64
C VAL A 39 8.02 1.56 17.55
N LYS A 40 7.84 0.24 17.73
CA LYS A 40 8.30 -0.72 16.71
C LYS A 40 7.61 -0.57 15.37
N GLN A 41 6.44 0.05 15.27
CA GLN A 41 5.84 0.36 13.97
C GLN A 41 6.78 1.15 13.04
N HIS A 42 7.57 2.10 13.57
CA HIS A 42 8.58 2.82 12.80
C HIS A 42 9.77 1.91 12.48
N ILE A 43 10.25 1.18 13.48
CA ILE A 43 11.44 0.33 13.40
C ILE A 43 11.21 -0.86 12.45
N ASP A 44 10.12 -1.60 12.61
CA ASP A 44 9.74 -2.75 11.80
C ASP A 44 9.51 -2.34 10.34
N SER A 45 8.87 -1.19 10.11
CA SER A 45 8.70 -0.64 8.76
C SER A 45 10.03 -0.30 8.10
N PHE A 46 10.95 0.32 8.84
CA PHE A 46 12.27 0.67 8.32
C PHE A 46 13.16 -0.57 8.11
N ASN A 47 13.09 -1.54 9.01
CA ASN A 47 13.78 -2.83 8.88
C ASN A 47 13.28 -3.60 7.66
N TYR A 48 11.95 -3.61 7.42
CA TYR A 48 11.38 -4.22 6.23
C TYR A 48 11.88 -3.52 4.95
N PHE A 49 11.95 -2.19 4.96
CA PHE A 49 12.50 -1.42 3.85
C PHE A 49 13.96 -1.79 3.53
N ILE A 50 14.83 -1.79 4.53
CA ILE A 50 16.27 -2.08 4.36
C ILE A 50 16.51 -3.53 3.91
N ASN A 51 15.75 -4.48 4.43
CA ASN A 51 16.03 -5.89 4.20
C ASN A 51 15.36 -6.44 2.93
N VAL A 52 14.18 -5.93 2.59
CA VAL A 52 13.31 -6.50 1.55
C VAL A 52 13.02 -5.49 0.44
N ASP A 53 12.44 -4.33 0.75
CA ASP A 53 11.96 -3.43 -0.31
C ASP A 53 13.09 -2.83 -1.14
N ILE A 54 14.23 -2.50 -0.54
CA ILE A 54 15.38 -1.97 -1.29
C ILE A 54 15.83 -2.96 -2.38
N LYS A 55 15.77 -4.27 -2.09
CA LYS A 55 16.11 -5.32 -3.06
C LYS A 55 15.05 -5.40 -4.16
N LYS A 56 13.76 -5.38 -3.81
CA LYS A 56 12.67 -5.34 -4.78
C LYS A 56 12.76 -4.12 -5.72
N ILE A 57 13.16 -2.96 -5.20
CA ILE A 57 13.34 -1.73 -5.99
C ILE A 57 14.48 -1.89 -7.01
N VAL A 58 15.61 -2.47 -6.58
CA VAL A 58 16.77 -2.69 -7.45
C VAL A 58 16.48 -3.80 -8.46
N GLU A 59 15.81 -4.88 -8.07
CA GLU A 59 15.36 -5.95 -8.97
C GLU A 59 14.42 -5.43 -10.06
N ALA A 60 13.47 -4.54 -9.71
CA ALA A 60 12.55 -3.93 -10.66
C ALA A 60 13.24 -2.99 -11.66
N ASN A 61 14.42 -2.45 -11.33
CA ASN A 61 15.18 -1.52 -12.16
C ASN A 61 16.61 -2.03 -12.41
N ASN A 62 16.74 -3.35 -12.56
CA ASN A 62 18.03 -4.03 -12.57
C ASN A 62 18.85 -3.78 -13.84
N TYR A 63 18.21 -3.55 -14.99
CA TYR A 63 18.89 -3.34 -16.27
C TYR A 63 18.81 -1.88 -16.74
N VAL A 64 19.97 -1.33 -17.10
CA VAL A 64 20.09 -0.04 -17.77
C VAL A 64 20.79 -0.26 -19.11
N THR A 65 20.14 0.14 -20.20
CA THR A 65 20.67 0.04 -21.57
C THR A 65 20.97 1.42 -22.14
N CYS A 66 21.88 1.48 -23.10
CA CYS A 66 22.17 2.67 -23.89
C CYS A 66 21.42 2.60 -25.22
N ASP A 67 20.86 3.74 -25.67
CA ASP A 67 20.14 3.78 -26.95
C ASP A 67 21.13 3.90 -28.14
N ALA A 68 22.32 4.43 -27.90
CA ALA A 68 23.37 4.62 -28.91
C ALA A 68 24.19 3.35 -29.19
N ASP A 69 24.39 2.49 -28.19
CA ASP A 69 25.05 1.20 -28.32
C ASP A 69 24.23 0.10 -27.63
N PRO A 70 23.54 -0.76 -28.40
CA PRO A 70 22.73 -1.85 -27.86
C PRO A 70 23.53 -2.91 -27.10
N LEU A 71 24.85 -3.00 -27.32
CA LEU A 71 25.71 -3.96 -26.60
C LEU A 71 26.03 -3.47 -25.19
N PHE A 72 25.90 -2.17 -24.93
CA PHE A 72 26.20 -1.61 -23.64
C PHE A 72 25.05 -1.84 -22.64
N TYR A 73 25.35 -2.52 -21.53
CA TYR A 73 24.42 -2.69 -20.43
C TYR A 73 25.09 -2.55 -19.06
N ILE A 74 24.27 -2.14 -18.09
CA ILE A 74 24.57 -2.22 -16.66
C ILE A 74 23.48 -3.07 -16.04
N LYS A 75 23.87 -4.07 -15.25
CA LYS A 75 23.00 -4.96 -14.51
C LYS A 75 23.34 -4.90 -13.03
N TYR A 76 22.37 -4.51 -12.22
CA TYR A 76 22.46 -4.63 -10.77
C TYR A 76 22.12 -6.06 -10.35
N THR A 77 23.00 -6.69 -9.58
CA THR A 77 22.83 -8.07 -9.10
C THR A 77 22.31 -8.11 -7.68
N ASN A 78 22.88 -7.32 -6.77
CA ASN A 78 22.41 -7.21 -5.40
C ASN A 78 22.70 -5.83 -4.80
N VAL A 79 22.03 -5.53 -3.69
CA VAL A 79 22.20 -4.30 -2.92
C VAL A 79 22.26 -4.63 -1.43
N TYR A 80 23.16 -3.93 -0.73
CA TYR A 80 23.33 -4.04 0.70
C TYR A 80 23.38 -2.67 1.34
N VAL A 81 22.85 -2.59 2.56
CA VAL A 81 23.02 -1.43 3.44
C VAL A 81 23.96 -1.86 4.55
N GLY A 82 25.09 -1.17 4.67
CA GLY A 82 26.12 -1.47 5.66
C GLY A 82 25.73 -1.06 7.08
N SER A 83 26.75 -0.98 7.93
CA SER A 83 26.64 -0.40 9.27
C SER A 83 27.06 1.08 9.28
N PRO A 84 26.56 1.89 10.22
CA PRO A 84 26.92 3.30 10.33
C PRO A 84 28.41 3.54 10.53
N ASP A 85 28.98 4.31 9.62
CA ASP A 85 30.38 4.71 9.64
C ASP A 85 30.51 6.21 9.32
N VAL A 86 31.64 6.80 9.67
CA VAL A 86 32.03 8.15 9.25
C VAL A 86 33.39 8.06 8.58
N ASP A 87 33.51 8.76 7.45
CA ASP A 87 34.78 8.97 6.77
C ASP A 87 35.49 10.14 7.44
N GLU A 88 36.59 9.88 8.15
CA GLU A 88 37.41 10.90 8.81
C GLU A 88 38.49 11.48 7.89
N GLY A 89 38.46 11.12 6.60
CA GLY A 89 39.50 11.44 5.62
C GLY A 89 40.56 10.35 5.53
N PHE A 90 41.40 10.42 4.48
CA PHE A 90 42.44 9.42 4.18
C PHE A 90 41.92 7.98 3.96
N ASN A 91 40.65 7.82 3.55
CA ASN A 91 39.99 6.52 3.35
C ASN A 91 39.87 5.67 4.63
N ILE A 92 39.91 6.28 5.82
CA ILE A 92 39.71 5.58 7.09
C ILE A 92 38.25 5.78 7.50
N SER A 93 37.47 4.70 7.43
CA SER A 93 36.11 4.67 7.97
C SER A 93 36.12 4.18 9.41
N LYS A 94 35.47 4.95 10.29
CA LYS A 94 35.31 4.60 11.71
C LYS A 94 33.84 4.37 12.03
N LEU A 95 33.56 3.33 12.81
CA LEU A 95 32.22 3.11 13.37
C LEU A 95 31.85 4.29 14.27
N THR A 96 30.62 4.78 14.14
CA THR A 96 30.14 5.94 14.89
C THR A 96 28.93 5.64 15.75
N THR A 97 28.79 6.39 16.84
CA THR A 97 27.62 6.34 17.70
C THR A 97 26.67 7.49 17.37
N PRO A 98 25.36 7.34 17.61
CA PRO A 98 24.43 8.45 17.38
C PRO A 98 24.75 9.67 18.25
N HIS A 99 25.23 9.48 19.48
CA HIS A 99 25.68 10.57 20.35
C HIS A 99 26.81 11.41 19.72
N GLU A 100 27.81 10.77 19.11
CA GLU A 100 28.88 11.47 18.40
C GLU A 100 28.33 12.28 17.21
N CYS A 101 27.39 11.71 16.45
CA CYS A 101 26.73 12.43 15.35
C CYS A 101 25.92 13.65 15.83
N ARG A 102 25.30 13.58 17.01
CA ARG A 102 24.59 14.73 17.61
C ARG A 102 25.56 15.86 17.97
N LEU A 103 26.70 15.55 18.59
CA LEU A 103 27.69 16.54 19.04
C LEU A 103 28.47 17.19 17.88
N ARG A 104 28.78 16.42 16.83
CA ARG A 104 29.57 16.88 15.67
C ARG A 104 28.71 17.47 14.54
N ASP A 105 27.41 17.65 14.76
CA ASP A 105 26.44 18.05 13.72
C ASP A 105 26.49 17.18 12.44
N MET A 106 26.78 15.90 12.61
CA MET A 106 26.88 14.93 11.50
C MET A 106 25.56 14.19 11.29
N THR A 107 25.46 13.50 10.15
CA THR A 107 24.33 12.62 9.85
C THR A 107 24.70 11.17 10.14
N TYR A 108 23.92 10.51 11.00
CA TYR A 108 24.09 9.10 11.30
C TYR A 108 23.62 8.26 10.10
N SER A 109 24.57 7.76 9.32
CA SER A 109 24.31 7.11 8.03
C SER A 109 25.21 5.91 7.80
N ALA A 110 24.73 4.95 7.01
CA ALA A 110 25.47 3.76 6.59
C ALA A 110 25.68 3.76 5.06
N PRO A 111 26.77 3.15 4.55
CA PRO A 111 27.02 3.07 3.12
C PRO A 111 26.04 2.11 2.43
N ILE A 112 25.55 2.49 1.25
CA ILE A 112 24.76 1.65 0.35
C ILE A 112 25.69 1.14 -0.73
N THR A 113 25.90 -0.18 -0.74
CA THR A 113 26.80 -0.85 -1.68
C THR A 113 26.01 -1.74 -2.62
N VAL A 114 26.38 -1.73 -3.90
CA VAL A 114 25.77 -2.58 -4.94
C VAL A 114 26.81 -3.43 -5.65
N ASP A 115 26.34 -4.58 -6.10
CA ASP A 115 27.10 -5.47 -6.97
C ASP A 115 26.60 -5.28 -8.40
N ILE A 116 27.50 -4.91 -9.32
CA ILE A 116 27.15 -4.60 -10.71
C ILE A 116 27.90 -5.51 -11.69
N GLU A 117 27.21 -5.88 -12.75
CA GLU A 117 27.78 -6.47 -13.95
C GLU A 117 27.56 -5.48 -15.09
N TYR A 118 28.62 -5.07 -15.79
CA TYR A 118 28.51 -4.12 -16.89
C TYR A 118 29.46 -4.47 -18.03
N SER A 119 29.11 -4.03 -19.22
CA SER A 119 29.95 -4.16 -20.42
C SER A 119 30.95 -3.01 -20.52
N ARG A 120 32.22 -3.33 -20.70
CA ARG A 120 33.28 -2.39 -21.04
C ARG A 120 33.84 -2.76 -22.42
N GLY A 121 33.31 -2.12 -23.46
CA GLY A 121 33.54 -2.57 -24.84
C GLY A 121 32.97 -3.98 -25.04
N THR A 122 33.79 -4.92 -25.46
CA THR A 122 33.39 -6.34 -25.66
C THR A 122 33.49 -7.20 -24.39
N GLN A 123 34.10 -6.69 -23.31
CA GLN A 123 34.32 -7.47 -22.09
C GLN A 123 33.22 -7.24 -21.07
N LYS A 124 32.75 -8.32 -20.43
CA LYS A 124 31.87 -8.25 -19.27
C LYS A 124 32.70 -8.12 -18.01
N VAL A 125 32.46 -7.07 -17.23
CA VAL A 125 33.15 -6.79 -15.98
C VAL A 125 32.14 -6.86 -14.85
N ALA A 126 32.43 -7.68 -13.84
CA ALA A 126 31.69 -7.73 -12.59
C ALA A 126 32.49 -7.00 -11.50
N LYS A 127 31.84 -6.12 -10.75
CA LYS A 127 32.41 -5.50 -9.55
C LYS A 127 31.43 -5.59 -8.39
N THR A 128 31.96 -5.95 -7.24
CA THR A 128 31.21 -6.09 -5.99
C THR A 128 31.52 -4.95 -5.03
N GLY A 129 30.56 -4.59 -4.18
CA GLY A 129 30.76 -3.63 -3.09
C GLY A 129 30.91 -2.17 -3.54
N LEU A 130 30.30 -1.78 -4.67
CA LEU A 130 30.40 -0.41 -5.16
C LEU A 130 29.50 0.54 -4.36
N LEU A 131 30.08 1.59 -3.78
CA LEU A 131 29.34 2.61 -3.04
C LEU A 131 28.52 3.51 -3.97
N ILE A 132 27.19 3.44 -3.88
CA ILE A 132 26.27 4.31 -4.65
C ILE A 132 25.65 5.43 -3.82
N GLY A 133 25.84 5.41 -2.50
CA GLY A 133 25.32 6.45 -1.62
C GLY A 133 25.38 6.04 -0.17
N ARG A 134 24.74 6.82 0.70
CA ARG A 134 24.65 6.57 2.14
C ARG A 134 23.20 6.75 2.57
N MET A 135 22.71 5.80 3.37
CA MET A 135 21.37 5.76 3.91
C MET A 135 21.38 6.29 5.34
N PRO A 136 20.60 7.32 5.69
CA PRO A 136 20.35 7.68 7.08
C PRO A 136 19.71 6.51 7.84
N ILE A 137 20.32 6.07 8.93
CA ILE A 137 19.84 4.90 9.69
C ILE A 137 18.98 5.34 10.86
N MET A 138 17.81 4.71 11.01
CA MET A 138 16.91 4.95 12.14
C MET A 138 17.52 4.35 13.43
N LEU A 139 17.43 5.09 14.54
CA LEU A 139 17.92 4.59 15.83
C LEU A 139 17.13 3.37 16.29
N LYS A 140 17.85 2.38 16.85
CA LYS A 140 17.34 1.05 17.27
C LYS A 140 16.81 0.15 16.13
N SER A 141 17.05 0.50 14.87
CA SER A 141 16.84 -0.41 13.73
C SER A 141 17.87 -1.54 13.68
N SER A 142 17.67 -2.54 12.81
CA SER A 142 18.53 -3.72 12.70
C SER A 142 20.00 -3.40 12.43
N ASN A 143 20.27 -2.35 11.64
CA ASN A 143 21.63 -1.94 11.30
C ASN A 143 22.19 -0.88 12.25
N CYS A 144 21.42 -0.46 13.26
CA CYS A 144 21.88 0.51 14.24
C CYS A 144 22.78 -0.17 15.27
N VAL A 145 23.88 0.49 15.66
CA VAL A 145 24.82 0.02 16.69
C VAL A 145 24.14 -0.19 18.06
N LEU A 146 23.02 0.50 18.31
CA LEU A 146 22.25 0.41 19.56
C LEU A 146 21.34 -0.81 19.65
N SER A 147 21.17 -1.57 18.56
CA SER A 147 20.27 -2.72 18.55
C SER A 147 20.84 -3.89 19.38
N ASN A 148 19.98 -4.54 20.17
CA ASN A 148 20.33 -5.70 21.00
C ASN A 148 21.49 -5.49 21.99
N LYS A 149 21.74 -4.24 22.40
CA LYS A 149 22.78 -3.88 23.38
C LYS A 149 22.25 -3.91 24.80
N SER A 150 23.12 -4.33 25.72
CA SER A 150 22.83 -4.28 27.16
C SER A 150 22.85 -2.84 27.68
N GLU A 151 22.21 -2.59 28.82
CA GLU A 151 22.17 -1.26 29.45
C GLU A 151 23.58 -0.72 29.74
N PHE A 152 24.53 -1.60 30.09
CA PHE A 152 25.93 -1.24 30.32
C PHE A 152 26.65 -0.80 29.04
N GLU A 153 26.43 -1.49 27.92
CA GLU A 153 27.01 -1.10 26.63
C GLU A 153 26.41 0.23 26.13
N LEU A 154 25.12 0.47 26.35
CA LEU A 154 24.46 1.74 26.03
C LEU A 154 25.05 2.89 26.84
N ALA A 155 25.34 2.67 28.13
CA ALA A 155 26.02 3.65 28.97
C ALA A 155 27.43 3.99 28.44
N LYS A 156 28.19 2.99 27.96
CA LYS A 156 29.50 3.21 27.31
C LYS A 156 29.40 4.05 26.03
N MET A 157 28.27 3.98 25.34
CA MET A 157 28.00 4.77 24.13
C MET A 157 27.31 6.11 24.42
N HIS A 158 27.14 6.47 25.71
CA HIS A 158 26.43 7.69 26.16
C HIS A 158 24.97 7.78 25.67
N GLU A 159 24.28 6.64 25.58
CA GLU A 159 22.87 6.58 25.19
C GLU A 159 21.98 6.07 26.33
N CYS A 160 20.75 6.59 26.40
CA CYS A 160 19.78 6.18 27.40
C CYS A 160 19.05 4.89 26.97
N PRO A 161 18.97 3.85 27.83
CA PRO A 161 18.21 2.63 27.52
C PRO A 161 16.73 2.86 27.24
N LEU A 162 16.13 3.79 27.98
CA LEU A 162 14.69 4.09 27.94
C LEU A 162 14.28 4.94 26.73
N ASP A 163 15.23 5.54 26.01
CA ASP A 163 14.94 6.35 24.82
C ASP A 163 14.19 5.48 23.79
N PRO A 164 13.02 5.91 23.27
CA PRO A 164 12.21 5.07 22.39
C PRO A 164 12.93 4.61 21.11
N GLY A 165 13.88 5.38 20.59
CA GLY A 165 14.40 5.21 19.23
C GLY A 165 13.32 5.51 18.18
N GLY A 166 13.48 5.01 16.95
CA GLY A 166 12.48 5.19 15.89
C GLY A 166 12.55 6.52 15.11
N TYR A 167 13.61 7.30 15.33
CA TYR A 167 13.86 8.59 14.68
C TYR A 167 15.27 8.61 14.03
N PHE A 168 15.56 9.67 13.29
CA PHE A 168 16.82 9.86 12.55
C PHE A 168 17.64 11.00 13.15
N VAL A 169 18.96 10.92 13.05
CA VAL A 169 19.88 12.02 13.37
C VAL A 169 20.47 12.54 12.06
N VAL A 170 20.08 13.76 11.67
CA VAL A 170 20.48 14.38 10.41
C VAL A 170 21.02 15.78 10.70
N LYS A 171 22.30 16.01 10.34
CA LYS A 171 23.02 17.26 10.61
C LYS A 171 22.90 17.70 12.08
N GLY A 172 23.16 16.78 13.02
CA GLY A 172 23.03 17.01 14.47
C GLY A 172 21.61 17.03 15.02
N GLN A 173 20.58 17.21 14.17
CA GLN A 173 19.19 17.33 14.61
C GLN A 173 18.47 15.99 14.62
N GLU A 174 17.68 15.76 15.67
CA GLU A 174 16.79 14.60 15.77
C GLU A 174 15.48 14.86 15.03
N LYS A 175 15.21 14.06 13.99
CA LYS A 175 14.05 14.18 13.11
C LYS A 175 13.24 12.89 13.14
N VAL A 176 11.95 13.01 13.37
CA VAL A 176 10.99 11.90 13.27
C VAL A 176 10.12 12.09 12.03
N ILE A 177 9.91 11.00 11.29
CA ILE A 177 8.92 10.95 10.20
C ILE A 177 7.58 10.63 10.83
N LEU A 178 6.61 11.53 10.70
CA LEU A 178 5.26 11.30 11.22
C LEU A 178 4.50 10.28 10.35
N ILE A 179 3.67 9.46 11.00
CA ILE A 179 2.79 8.51 10.30
C ILE A 179 1.74 9.31 9.52
N GLN A 180 1.55 8.99 8.24
CA GLN A 180 0.61 9.71 7.39
C GLN A 180 -0.63 8.86 7.10
N GLU A 181 -1.81 9.38 7.43
CA GLU A 181 -3.10 8.77 7.11
C GLU A 181 -3.45 9.01 5.64
N GLN A 182 -3.80 7.98 4.88
CA GLN A 182 -4.22 8.07 3.48
C GLN A 182 -5.47 7.26 3.22
N LEU A 183 -6.18 7.61 2.15
CA LEU A 183 -7.21 6.74 1.62
C LEU A 183 -6.60 5.46 1.03
N SER A 184 -7.33 4.36 1.18
CA SER A 184 -7.01 3.06 0.62
C SER A 184 -6.98 3.18 -0.90
N LYS A 185 -5.86 2.75 -1.47
CA LYS A 185 -5.70 2.63 -2.92
C LYS A 185 -6.49 1.39 -3.40
N ASN A 186 -6.74 1.32 -4.70
CA ASN A 186 -7.38 0.18 -5.39
C ASN A 186 -8.74 -0.24 -4.81
N ARG A 187 -9.52 0.69 -4.24
CA ARG A 187 -10.86 0.41 -3.72
C ARG A 187 -11.88 1.30 -4.41
N MET A 188 -13.04 0.72 -4.73
CA MET A 188 -14.23 1.46 -5.17
C MET A 188 -14.81 2.23 -4.00
N LEU A 189 -14.87 3.54 -4.13
CA LEU A 189 -15.52 4.45 -3.18
C LEU A 189 -16.64 5.19 -3.90
N VAL A 190 -17.86 5.07 -3.38
CA VAL A 190 -19.03 5.77 -3.90
C VAL A 190 -19.32 6.99 -3.05
N GLU A 191 -19.43 8.15 -3.68
CA GLU A 191 -19.69 9.41 -3.00
C GLU A 191 -20.69 10.29 -3.75
N GLU A 192 -21.23 11.29 -3.09
CA GLU A 192 -21.97 12.37 -3.74
C GLU A 192 -20.98 13.39 -4.34
N GLY A 193 -20.95 13.48 -5.67
CA GLY A 193 -20.18 14.44 -6.44
C GLY A 193 -21.00 15.64 -6.91
N LYS A 194 -20.40 16.47 -7.77
CA LYS A 194 -21.04 17.69 -8.31
C LYS A 194 -22.32 17.43 -9.10
N TRP A 195 -22.41 16.28 -9.77
CA TRP A 195 -23.51 15.93 -10.68
C TRP A 195 -24.38 14.77 -10.14
N GLY A 196 -24.24 14.44 -8.86
CA GLY A 196 -24.91 13.30 -8.21
C GLY A 196 -23.92 12.22 -7.77
N ALA A 197 -24.40 10.99 -7.62
CA ALA A 197 -23.56 9.86 -7.20
C ALA A 197 -22.43 9.60 -8.21
N GLN A 198 -21.21 9.40 -7.70
CA GLN A 198 -20.04 9.04 -8.49
C GLN A 198 -19.24 7.95 -7.77
N CYS A 199 -18.61 7.06 -8.54
CA CYS A 199 -17.71 6.03 -8.04
C CYS A 199 -16.28 6.34 -8.48
N GLN A 200 -15.38 6.47 -7.52
CA GLN A 200 -13.97 6.75 -7.76
C GLN A 200 -13.11 5.57 -7.33
N VAL A 201 -12.10 5.25 -8.15
CA VAL A 201 -11.05 4.29 -7.83
C VAL A 201 -9.70 4.93 -8.09
N ALA A 202 -8.91 5.10 -7.02
CA ALA A 202 -7.51 5.51 -7.13
C ALA A 202 -6.63 4.28 -7.38
N SER A 203 -6.33 4.01 -8.64
CA SER A 203 -5.47 2.90 -9.04
C SER A 203 -4.02 3.26 -8.76
N SER A 204 -3.32 2.44 -7.97
CA SER A 204 -1.90 2.60 -7.69
C SER A 204 -1.18 1.28 -7.91
N THR A 205 -0.26 1.28 -8.85
CA THR A 205 0.74 0.23 -9.06
C THR A 205 2.14 0.83 -8.82
N HIS A 206 3.19 0.00 -8.94
CA HIS A 206 4.57 0.49 -8.89
C HIS A 206 4.86 1.50 -10.02
N ASP A 207 4.25 1.30 -11.19
CA ASP A 207 4.53 2.12 -12.38
C ASP A 207 3.65 3.37 -12.45
N ARG A 208 2.36 3.25 -12.14
CA ARG A 208 1.39 4.31 -12.41
C ARG A 208 0.42 4.51 -11.24
N LYS A 209 0.06 5.78 -11.05
CA LYS A 209 -1.01 6.21 -10.15
C LYS A 209 -2.02 7.00 -10.96
N SER A 210 -3.23 6.48 -11.10
CA SER A 210 -4.29 7.08 -11.90
C SER A 210 -5.66 6.95 -11.21
N PRO A 211 -6.33 8.06 -10.90
CA PRO A 211 -7.72 8.02 -10.48
C PRO A 211 -8.62 7.83 -11.72
N THR A 212 -9.56 6.89 -11.64
CA THR A 212 -10.65 6.73 -12.60
C THR A 212 -11.96 7.04 -11.89
N ILE A 213 -12.81 7.84 -12.51
CA ILE A 213 -14.09 8.29 -11.94
C ILE A 213 -15.21 7.91 -12.90
N VAL A 214 -16.27 7.29 -12.39
CA VAL A 214 -17.53 7.07 -13.10
C VAL A 214 -18.57 7.97 -12.47
N PHE A 215 -19.21 8.83 -13.25
CA PHE A 215 -20.20 9.79 -12.75
C PHE A 215 -21.39 9.91 -13.71
N VAL A 216 -22.49 10.45 -13.18
CA VAL A 216 -23.72 10.68 -13.94
C VAL A 216 -23.81 12.15 -14.37
N LYS A 217 -24.17 12.40 -15.63
CA LYS A 217 -24.47 13.74 -16.12
C LYS A 217 -25.68 13.67 -17.06
N GLY A 218 -26.80 14.29 -16.68
CA GLY A 218 -28.03 14.29 -17.50
C GLY A 218 -28.55 12.89 -17.80
N ASN A 219 -28.64 12.02 -16.77
CA ASN A 219 -29.05 10.61 -16.86
C ASN A 219 -28.21 9.73 -17.80
N LYS A 220 -26.97 10.15 -18.08
CA LYS A 220 -25.98 9.37 -18.83
C LYS A 220 -24.76 9.09 -17.97
N TYR A 221 -24.17 7.91 -18.14
CA TYR A 221 -22.97 7.49 -17.41
C TYR A 221 -21.73 7.78 -18.24
N PHE A 222 -20.77 8.47 -17.63
CA PHE A 222 -19.49 8.80 -18.24
C PHE A 222 -18.32 8.30 -17.39
N LEU A 223 -17.22 7.96 -18.06
CA LEU A 223 -15.92 7.74 -17.46
C LEU A 223 -15.07 9.01 -17.61
N GLY A 224 -14.68 9.57 -16.46
CA GLY A 224 -13.71 10.64 -16.35
C GLY A 224 -12.31 10.09 -16.04
N HIS A 225 -11.33 10.49 -16.84
CA HIS A 225 -9.93 10.15 -16.63
C HIS A 225 -9.01 11.25 -17.16
N ASN A 226 -7.88 11.50 -16.50
CA ASN A 226 -6.95 12.59 -16.82
C ASN A 226 -6.26 12.47 -18.20
N MET A 227 -6.42 11.32 -18.88
CA MET A 227 -5.88 11.10 -20.23
C MET A 227 -6.80 11.60 -21.34
N PHE A 228 -8.07 11.85 -21.04
CA PHE A 228 -9.05 12.30 -22.01
C PHE A 228 -9.33 13.79 -21.80
N THR A 229 -9.53 14.52 -22.90
CA THR A 229 -9.93 15.93 -22.84
C THR A 229 -11.37 16.07 -22.34
N ASP A 230 -12.25 15.19 -22.83
CA ASP A 230 -13.67 15.14 -22.51
C ASP A 230 -14.01 13.80 -21.84
N PRO A 231 -15.01 13.77 -20.93
CA PRO A 231 -15.50 12.52 -20.36
C PRO A 231 -16.18 11.65 -21.42
N ILE A 232 -15.96 10.34 -21.35
CA ILE A 232 -16.35 9.40 -22.42
C ILE A 232 -17.55 8.56 -21.97
N PRO A 233 -18.61 8.44 -22.80
CA PRO A 233 -19.73 7.53 -22.52
C PRO A 233 -19.25 6.11 -22.26
N VAL A 234 -19.76 5.49 -21.19
CA VAL A 234 -19.23 4.19 -20.76
C VAL A 234 -19.51 3.06 -21.76
N SER A 235 -20.59 3.17 -22.54
CA SER A 235 -20.93 2.27 -23.65
C SER A 235 -19.79 2.14 -24.69
N ILE A 236 -19.13 3.25 -25.03
CA ILE A 236 -18.01 3.27 -25.99
C ILE A 236 -16.80 2.53 -25.42
N ILE A 237 -16.55 2.66 -24.12
CA ILE A 237 -15.43 2.00 -23.44
C ILE A 237 -15.63 0.49 -23.38
N PHE A 238 -16.86 0.02 -23.14
CA PHE A 238 -17.19 -1.40 -23.24
C PHE A 238 -16.96 -1.95 -24.65
N LYS A 239 -17.40 -1.23 -25.69
CA LYS A 239 -17.13 -1.64 -27.09
C LYS A 239 -15.63 -1.67 -27.39
N ALA A 240 -14.84 -0.75 -26.85
CA ALA A 240 -13.38 -0.76 -26.97
C ALA A 240 -12.71 -1.94 -26.22
N MET A 241 -13.37 -2.47 -25.18
CA MET A 241 -12.95 -3.66 -24.41
C MET A 241 -13.49 -4.98 -24.98
N ASP A 242 -13.99 -4.97 -26.23
CA ASP A 242 -14.54 -6.14 -26.94
C ASP A 242 -15.95 -6.60 -26.51
N PHE A 243 -16.69 -5.75 -25.78
CA PHE A 243 -18.10 -5.98 -25.46
C PHE A 243 -18.97 -5.24 -26.48
N LEU A 244 -19.17 -5.85 -27.65
CA LEU A 244 -19.89 -5.24 -28.77
C LEU A 244 -21.41 -5.27 -28.58
N SER A 245 -21.93 -6.36 -27.99
CA SER A 245 -23.35 -6.56 -27.76
C SER A 245 -23.86 -5.70 -26.60
N ASP A 246 -24.84 -4.84 -26.86
CA ASP A 246 -25.44 -4.00 -25.83
C ASP A 246 -26.13 -4.83 -24.73
N LEU A 247 -26.65 -6.02 -25.08
CA LEU A 247 -27.20 -6.97 -24.12
C LEU A 247 -26.12 -7.44 -23.13
N GLU A 248 -24.93 -7.76 -23.63
CA GLU A 248 -23.83 -8.23 -22.78
C GLU A 248 -23.35 -7.12 -21.84
N ILE A 249 -23.30 -5.87 -22.32
CA ILE A 249 -22.99 -4.71 -21.47
C ILE A 249 -23.98 -4.61 -20.31
N CYS A 250 -25.28 -4.73 -20.59
CA CYS A 250 -26.32 -4.71 -19.56
C CYS A 250 -26.17 -5.88 -18.57
N GLU A 251 -25.85 -7.08 -19.05
CA GLU A 251 -25.62 -8.25 -18.19
C GLU A 251 -24.38 -8.12 -17.32
N VAL A 252 -23.29 -7.56 -17.84
CA VAL A 252 -22.04 -7.32 -17.09
C VAL A 252 -22.28 -6.31 -15.96
N ILE A 253 -23.07 -5.27 -16.19
CA ILE A 253 -23.43 -4.30 -15.14
C ILE A 253 -24.41 -4.94 -14.15
N GLY A 254 -25.31 -5.81 -14.61
CA GLY A 254 -26.19 -6.60 -13.75
C GLY A 254 -27.30 -5.78 -13.08
N ILE A 255 -27.94 -4.92 -13.86
CA ILE A 255 -29.04 -4.05 -13.42
C ILE A 255 -30.37 -4.76 -13.71
N PRO A 256 -31.34 -4.76 -12.79
CA PRO A 256 -32.69 -5.27 -13.05
C PRO A 256 -33.50 -4.35 -13.99
N ASP A 257 -33.24 -3.05 -13.96
CA ASP A 257 -33.90 -2.03 -14.78
C ASP A 257 -32.99 -1.49 -15.89
N ILE A 258 -33.23 -1.94 -17.12
CA ILE A 258 -32.46 -1.57 -18.32
C ILE A 258 -32.70 -0.09 -18.68
N HIS A 259 -33.85 0.50 -18.29
CA HIS A 259 -34.24 1.85 -18.70
C HIS A 259 -33.27 2.93 -18.25
N GLN A 260 -32.53 2.70 -17.15
CA GLN A 260 -31.55 3.65 -16.65
C GLN A 260 -30.33 3.77 -17.57
N LEU A 261 -29.95 2.70 -18.28
CA LEU A 261 -28.78 2.69 -19.16
C LEU A 261 -29.12 3.11 -20.60
N THR A 262 -30.39 3.02 -21.01
CA THR A 262 -30.86 3.35 -22.37
C THR A 262 -30.33 4.68 -22.90
N PRO A 263 -30.35 5.81 -22.14
CA PRO A 263 -29.84 7.09 -22.65
C PRO A 263 -28.35 7.07 -23.02
N THR A 264 -27.56 6.22 -22.36
CA THR A 264 -26.11 6.07 -22.60
C THR A 264 -25.83 5.17 -23.81
N LEU A 265 -26.69 4.18 -24.05
CA LEU A 265 -26.63 3.33 -25.24
C LEU A 265 -27.06 4.09 -26.50
N GLU A 266 -28.12 4.89 -26.41
CA GLU A 266 -28.57 5.75 -27.51
C GLU A 266 -27.49 6.74 -27.97
N GLU A 267 -26.69 7.27 -27.04
CA GLU A 267 -25.59 8.17 -27.39
C GLU A 267 -24.51 7.47 -28.20
N CYS A 268 -24.21 6.20 -27.89
CA CYS A 268 -23.28 5.39 -28.67
C CYS A 268 -23.81 5.14 -30.10
N HIS A 269 -25.12 4.89 -30.22
CA HIS A 269 -25.78 4.71 -31.51
C HIS A 269 -25.78 6.02 -32.33
N LYS A 270 -26.06 7.17 -31.70
CA LYS A 270 -25.98 8.49 -32.34
C LYS A 270 -24.59 8.80 -32.89
N LEU A 271 -23.54 8.34 -32.21
CA LEU A 271 -22.15 8.48 -32.64
C LEU A 271 -21.72 7.43 -33.68
N GLN A 272 -22.59 6.48 -34.07
CA GLN A 272 -22.34 5.42 -35.05
C GLN A 272 -21.14 4.51 -34.69
N ILE A 273 -20.95 4.22 -33.39
CA ILE A 273 -19.86 3.36 -32.91
C ILE A 273 -20.40 1.96 -32.64
N TYR A 274 -20.12 1.02 -33.55
CA TYR A 274 -20.54 -0.38 -33.44
C TYR A 274 -19.38 -1.37 -33.33
N THR A 275 -18.23 -1.04 -33.93
CA THR A 275 -17.06 -1.92 -33.97
C THR A 275 -16.00 -1.49 -32.96
N GLN A 276 -15.13 -2.43 -32.59
CA GLN A 276 -14.03 -2.17 -31.67
C GLN A 276 -13.04 -1.12 -32.23
N GLU A 277 -12.73 -1.20 -33.53
CA GLU A 277 -11.84 -0.24 -34.20
C GLU A 277 -12.41 1.17 -34.24
N ALA A 278 -13.71 1.32 -34.51
CA ALA A 278 -14.38 2.62 -34.44
C ALA A 278 -14.31 3.21 -33.03
N ALA A 279 -14.45 2.38 -32.00
CA ALA A 279 -14.30 2.80 -30.61
C ALA A 279 -12.85 3.25 -30.31
N TRP A 280 -11.82 2.52 -30.75
CA TRP A 280 -10.42 2.95 -30.56
C TRP A 280 -10.09 4.25 -31.28
N ASN A 281 -10.57 4.43 -32.52
CA ASN A 281 -10.37 5.67 -33.27
C ASN A 281 -11.04 6.88 -32.58
N TYR A 282 -12.25 6.67 -32.04
CA TYR A 282 -12.94 7.69 -31.25
C TYR A 282 -12.15 8.05 -29.98
N LEU A 283 -11.71 7.04 -29.23
CA LEU A 283 -10.91 7.23 -28.02
C LEU A 283 -9.61 7.97 -28.34
N GLY A 284 -8.88 7.55 -29.37
CA GLY A 284 -7.61 8.15 -29.79
C GLY A 284 -7.74 9.62 -30.16
N THR A 285 -8.85 10.02 -30.78
CA THR A 285 -9.14 11.43 -31.11
C THR A 285 -9.38 12.28 -29.86
N LYS A 286 -9.90 11.68 -28.78
CA LYS A 286 -10.21 12.35 -27.49
C LYS A 286 -9.07 12.27 -26.47
N MET A 287 -7.94 11.63 -26.82
CA MET A 287 -6.77 11.60 -25.95
C MET A 287 -6.03 12.92 -25.95
N VAL A 288 -5.55 13.33 -24.78
CA VAL A 288 -4.68 14.49 -24.65
C VAL A 288 -3.37 14.22 -25.40
N ALA A 289 -3.06 15.06 -26.39
CA ALA A 289 -1.84 14.95 -27.18
C ALA A 289 -0.59 14.95 -26.28
N LYS A 290 0.32 14.00 -26.51
CA LYS A 290 1.61 13.94 -25.81
C LYS A 290 2.43 15.18 -26.20
N ARG A 291 2.78 16.03 -25.21
CA ARG A 291 3.54 17.29 -25.43
C ARG A 291 4.97 17.08 -25.96
N TYR A 292 5.52 15.87 -25.84
CA TYR A 292 6.86 15.52 -26.30
C TYR A 292 6.82 14.17 -27.01
N VAL A 293 6.78 14.20 -28.35
CA VAL A 293 7.10 13.03 -29.18
C VAL A 293 8.61 13.08 -29.40
N THR A 294 9.33 12.12 -28.87
CA THR A 294 10.78 11.99 -29.14
C THR A 294 10.94 11.32 -30.50
N SER A 295 11.99 11.67 -31.25
CA SER A 295 12.31 11.04 -32.55
C SER A 295 12.58 9.53 -32.46
N ALA A 296 12.71 8.99 -31.25
CA ALA A 296 12.85 7.55 -30.95
C ALA A 296 11.52 6.83 -30.66
N SER A 297 10.40 7.54 -30.48
CA SER A 297 9.09 6.87 -30.35
C SER A 297 8.55 6.49 -31.73
N SER A 298 8.39 5.19 -31.97
CA SER A 298 7.68 4.66 -33.15
C SER A 298 6.38 5.43 -33.38
N VAL A 299 6.08 5.82 -34.62
CA VAL A 299 4.80 6.45 -34.99
C VAL A 299 3.68 5.46 -34.68
N ARG A 300 3.07 5.58 -33.50
CA ARG A 300 1.92 4.75 -33.10
C ARG A 300 0.66 5.38 -33.64
N THR A 301 -0.27 4.56 -34.12
CA THR A 301 -1.57 5.07 -34.53
C THR A 301 -2.34 5.55 -33.29
N PRO A 302 -3.25 6.54 -33.42
CA PRO A 302 -4.11 6.96 -32.31
C PRO A 302 -4.93 5.80 -31.72
N ALA A 303 -5.28 4.80 -32.53
CA ALA A 303 -5.97 3.60 -32.09
C ALA A 303 -5.09 2.72 -31.19
N ASP A 304 -3.83 2.53 -31.53
CA ASP A 304 -2.87 1.78 -30.70
C ASP A 304 -2.62 2.47 -29.36
N ASP A 305 -2.51 3.80 -29.37
CA ASP A 305 -2.37 4.59 -28.15
C ASP A 305 -3.60 4.48 -27.24
N ALA A 306 -4.81 4.40 -27.81
CA ALA A 306 -6.04 4.17 -27.06
C ALA A 306 -6.12 2.76 -26.47
N ARG A 307 -5.73 1.73 -27.25
CA ARG A 307 -5.65 0.34 -26.79
C ARG A 307 -4.65 0.19 -25.63
N ASP A 308 -3.48 0.80 -25.75
CA ASP A 308 -2.47 0.81 -24.68
C ASP A 308 -2.93 1.60 -23.45
N ALA A 309 -3.68 2.69 -23.63
CA ALA A 309 -4.24 3.45 -22.53
C ALA A 309 -5.27 2.64 -21.72
N LEU A 310 -6.13 1.89 -22.39
CA LEU A 310 -7.08 0.96 -21.77
C LEU A 310 -6.36 -0.18 -21.04
N ALA A 311 -5.27 -0.72 -21.62
CA ALA A 311 -4.51 -1.80 -21.00
C ALA A 311 -3.75 -1.32 -19.75
N THR A 312 -3.02 -0.20 -19.85
CA THR A 312 -1.99 0.19 -18.87
C THR A 312 -2.37 1.35 -17.94
N THR A 313 -3.28 2.24 -18.34
CA THR A 313 -3.52 3.50 -17.61
C THR A 313 -4.86 3.52 -16.90
N ILE A 314 -5.93 3.17 -17.63
CA ILE A 314 -7.28 3.11 -17.07
C ILE A 314 -7.38 1.85 -16.22
N LEU A 315 -7.77 2.02 -14.96
CA LEU A 315 -7.81 0.95 -13.97
C LEU A 315 -6.50 0.12 -13.95
N ALA A 316 -5.37 0.81 -13.83
CA ALA A 316 -4.03 0.22 -13.96
C ALA A 316 -3.74 -0.94 -13.00
N HIS A 317 -4.47 -1.03 -11.88
CA HIS A 317 -4.31 -2.11 -10.90
C HIS A 317 -4.95 -3.42 -11.33
N VAL A 318 -5.92 -3.39 -12.25
CA VAL A 318 -6.57 -4.59 -12.80
C VAL A 318 -5.70 -5.13 -13.93
N PRO A 319 -5.10 -6.33 -13.77
CA PRO A 319 -4.22 -6.90 -14.77
C PRO A 319 -4.99 -7.28 -16.03
N VAL A 320 -4.33 -7.11 -17.18
CA VAL A 320 -4.81 -7.51 -18.50
C VAL A 320 -3.73 -8.38 -19.10
N GLU A 321 -4.02 -9.67 -19.27
CA GLU A 321 -3.15 -10.64 -19.94
C GLU A 321 -3.56 -10.71 -21.41
N GLU A 322 -2.60 -10.58 -22.33
CA GLU A 322 -2.84 -10.73 -23.78
C GLU A 322 -4.01 -9.88 -24.33
N TYR A 323 -4.16 -8.64 -23.83
CA TYR A 323 -5.28 -7.75 -24.19
C TYR A 323 -6.69 -8.33 -23.91
N ASN A 324 -6.83 -9.31 -23.01
CA ASN A 324 -8.12 -9.77 -22.54
C ASN A 324 -8.71 -8.79 -21.50
N PHE A 325 -9.71 -8.02 -21.92
CA PHE A 325 -10.31 -6.98 -21.09
C PHE A 325 -11.46 -7.46 -20.20
N LYS A 326 -11.82 -8.75 -20.17
CA LYS A 326 -13.00 -9.26 -19.44
C LYS A 326 -13.00 -8.87 -17.96
N SER A 327 -11.91 -9.08 -17.24
CA SER A 327 -11.79 -8.73 -15.82
C SER A 327 -11.96 -7.22 -15.58
N LYS A 328 -11.42 -6.40 -16.49
CA LYS A 328 -11.49 -4.93 -16.42
C LYS A 328 -12.90 -4.42 -16.75
N ALA A 329 -13.57 -5.04 -17.71
CA ALA A 329 -14.96 -4.76 -18.06
C ALA A 329 -15.91 -5.10 -16.90
N VAL A 330 -15.73 -6.26 -16.25
CA VAL A 330 -16.51 -6.61 -15.05
C VAL A 330 -16.26 -5.61 -13.92
N TYR A 331 -15.00 -5.20 -13.69
CA TYR A 331 -14.68 -4.19 -12.68
C TYR A 331 -15.37 -2.86 -12.97
N LEU A 332 -15.32 -2.38 -14.22
CA LEU A 332 -16.02 -1.18 -14.66
C LEU A 332 -17.55 -1.33 -14.54
N GLY A 333 -18.10 -2.49 -14.88
CA GLY A 333 -19.51 -2.81 -14.71
C GLY A 333 -19.95 -2.72 -13.25
N LEU A 334 -19.16 -3.24 -12.31
CA LEU A 334 -19.42 -3.10 -10.87
C LEU A 334 -19.32 -1.65 -10.40
N MET A 335 -18.42 -0.84 -10.95
CA MET A 335 -18.37 0.59 -10.62
C MET A 335 -19.68 1.30 -11.01
N ILE A 336 -20.20 1.04 -12.22
CA ILE A 336 -21.45 1.63 -12.71
C ILE A 336 -22.63 1.12 -11.88
N LYS A 337 -22.68 -0.19 -11.60
CA LYS A 337 -23.73 -0.80 -10.77
C LYS A 337 -23.84 -0.12 -9.42
N ARG A 338 -22.70 0.17 -8.78
CA ARG A 338 -22.67 0.88 -7.49
C ARG A 338 -23.18 2.31 -7.59
N VAL A 339 -22.85 3.02 -8.67
CA VAL A 339 -23.41 4.37 -8.93
C VAL A 339 -24.93 4.30 -9.07
N ILE A 340 -25.43 3.35 -9.84
CA ILE A 340 -26.88 3.12 -10.05
C ILE A 340 -27.60 2.79 -8.74
N GLN A 341 -27.02 1.88 -7.94
CA GLN A 341 -27.55 1.54 -6.62
C GLN A 341 -27.58 2.76 -5.70
N ALA A 342 -26.53 3.57 -5.71
CA ALA A 342 -26.45 4.81 -4.92
C ALA A 342 -27.40 5.92 -5.39
N GLN A 343 -27.78 5.94 -6.67
CA GLN A 343 -28.83 6.84 -7.16
C GLN A 343 -30.21 6.43 -6.66
N SER A 344 -30.44 5.12 -6.52
CA SER A 344 -31.72 4.58 -6.06
C SER A 344 -31.85 4.66 -4.54
N ASP A 345 -30.78 4.35 -3.81
CA ASP A 345 -30.75 4.34 -2.35
C ASP A 345 -29.42 4.92 -1.82
N LYS A 346 -29.55 5.89 -0.91
CA LYS A 346 -28.40 6.57 -0.29
C LYS A 346 -27.60 5.69 0.66
N GLN A 347 -28.14 4.54 1.09
CA GLN A 347 -27.40 3.60 1.94
C GLN A 347 -26.12 3.04 1.26
N PHE A 348 -26.06 3.06 -0.08
CA PHE A 348 -24.90 2.61 -0.84
C PHE A 348 -23.77 3.65 -0.95
N LEU A 349 -23.91 4.83 -0.32
CA LEU A 349 -22.83 5.81 -0.21
C LEU A 349 -21.79 5.36 0.81
N ASP A 350 -20.51 5.42 0.42
CA ASP A 350 -19.39 5.05 1.29
C ASP A 350 -18.92 6.25 2.13
N ASP A 351 -18.69 6.02 3.43
CA ASP A 351 -18.00 7.00 4.26
C ASP A 351 -16.48 6.97 3.98
N ARG A 352 -15.95 8.11 3.51
CA ARG A 352 -14.51 8.30 3.28
C ARG A 352 -13.70 8.25 4.56
N ASP A 353 -14.29 8.66 5.66
CA ASP A 353 -13.57 8.82 6.92
C ASP A 353 -13.43 7.49 7.69
N TYR A 354 -14.21 6.47 7.33
CA TYR A 354 -14.13 5.12 7.90
C TYR A 354 -12.70 4.56 7.85
N TYR A 355 -12.15 4.14 9.00
CA TYR A 355 -10.76 3.64 9.06
C TYR A 355 -10.53 2.32 8.31
N GLY A 356 -11.60 1.62 7.89
CA GLY A 356 -11.52 0.54 6.90
C GLY A 356 -10.96 1.02 5.55
N ASN A 357 -11.33 2.23 5.18
CA ASN A 357 -10.96 2.92 3.95
C ASN A 357 -9.68 3.73 4.08
N LYS A 358 -9.05 3.76 5.26
CA LYS A 358 -7.80 4.47 5.51
C LYS A 358 -6.61 3.50 5.64
N ARG A 359 -5.42 3.99 5.34
CA ARG A 359 -4.12 3.30 5.45
C ARG A 359 -3.10 4.24 6.05
N MET A 360 -2.22 3.68 6.88
CA MET A 360 -1.12 4.39 7.50
C MET A 360 0.15 4.18 6.68
N GLU A 361 0.66 5.25 6.06
CA GLU A 361 2.00 5.25 5.48
C GLU A 361 3.02 5.52 6.60
N LEU A 362 3.88 4.54 6.84
CA LEU A 362 4.94 4.56 7.84
C LEU A 362 6.26 5.11 7.26
N ALA A 363 7.24 5.31 8.13
CA ALA A 363 8.56 5.84 7.76
C ALA A 363 9.26 5.01 6.66
N GLY A 364 9.23 3.68 6.76
CA GLY A 364 9.86 2.80 5.76
C GLY A 364 9.19 2.89 4.40
N SER A 365 7.85 2.94 4.35
CA SER A 365 7.09 3.10 3.11
C SER A 365 7.37 4.44 2.41
N LEU A 366 7.51 5.52 3.18
CA LEU A 366 7.88 6.83 2.64
C LEU A 366 9.30 6.82 2.07
N ILE A 367 10.28 6.34 2.83
CA ILE A 367 11.68 6.24 2.38
C ILE A 367 11.81 5.34 1.16
N SER A 368 11.06 4.24 1.10
CA SER A 368 10.97 3.37 -0.07
C SER A 368 10.60 4.14 -1.34
N LEU A 369 9.57 5.00 -1.28
CA LEU A 369 9.13 5.80 -2.42
C LEU A 369 10.19 6.82 -2.89
N MET A 370 10.89 7.48 -1.96
CA MET A 370 11.95 8.42 -2.35
C MET A 370 13.20 7.71 -2.84
N PHE A 371 13.61 6.61 -2.20
CA PHE A 371 14.73 5.83 -2.69
C PHE A 371 14.47 5.33 -4.10
N GLU A 372 13.26 4.85 -4.40
CA GLU A 372 12.90 4.41 -5.75
C GLU A 372 12.97 5.54 -6.78
N ASP A 373 12.47 6.74 -6.46
CA ASP A 373 12.52 7.90 -7.37
C ASP A 373 13.96 8.36 -7.62
N VAL A 374 14.76 8.46 -6.56
CA VAL A 374 16.16 8.88 -6.63
C VAL A 374 17.00 7.82 -7.36
N PHE A 375 16.72 6.53 -7.17
CA PHE A 375 17.41 5.44 -7.88
C PHE A 375 17.08 5.43 -9.37
N LYS A 376 15.81 5.65 -9.76
CA LYS A 376 15.47 5.79 -11.19
C LYS A 376 16.11 7.03 -11.81
N ARG A 377 16.17 8.14 -11.06
CA ARG A 377 16.89 9.35 -11.52
C ARG A 377 18.38 9.09 -11.67
N PHE A 378 19.01 8.38 -10.74
CA PHE A 378 20.40 7.96 -10.82
C PHE A 378 20.66 7.13 -12.09
N ASN A 379 19.80 6.15 -12.37
CA ASN A 379 19.88 5.33 -13.59
C ASN A 379 19.64 6.15 -14.87
N PHE A 380 18.71 7.11 -14.84
CA PHE A 380 18.46 8.01 -15.96
C PHE A 380 19.66 8.91 -16.25
N ASP A 381 20.29 9.46 -15.21
CA ASP A 381 21.49 10.29 -15.35
C ASP A 381 22.66 9.45 -15.89
N LEU A 382 22.85 8.21 -15.41
CA LEU A 382 23.83 7.27 -15.95
C LEU A 382 23.57 6.95 -17.43
N LYS A 383 22.32 6.66 -17.80
CA LYS A 383 21.92 6.43 -19.19
C LYS A 383 22.23 7.66 -20.06
N SER A 384 21.83 8.86 -19.62
CA SER A 384 22.07 10.10 -20.36
C SER A 384 23.57 10.39 -20.54
N ILE A 385 24.40 10.05 -19.55
CA ILE A 385 25.85 10.16 -19.67
C ILE A 385 26.38 9.14 -20.68
N ALA A 386 25.94 7.89 -20.62
CA ALA A 386 26.32 6.84 -21.56
C ALA A 386 25.97 7.24 -23.00
N ASP A 387 24.72 7.64 -23.26
CA ASP A 387 24.22 8.06 -24.59
C ASP A 387 25.02 9.24 -25.17
N LYS A 388 25.53 10.15 -24.33
CA LYS A 388 26.33 11.31 -24.78
C LYS A 388 27.80 11.00 -25.00
N THR A 389 28.33 9.99 -24.31
CA THR A 389 29.77 9.74 -24.23
C THR A 389 30.23 8.59 -25.10
N ILE A 390 29.43 7.53 -25.22
CA ILE A 390 29.70 6.35 -26.05
C ILE A 390 29.84 6.68 -27.55
N PRO A 391 28.97 7.50 -28.18
CA PRO A 391 29.13 7.81 -29.61
C PRO A 391 30.34 8.69 -29.91
N LYS A 392 30.97 9.30 -28.90
CA LYS A 392 32.18 10.12 -29.08
C LYS A 392 33.40 9.22 -29.08
N ILE A 393 34.09 9.13 -30.23
CA ILE A 393 35.33 8.37 -30.38
C ILE A 393 36.39 8.93 -29.42
N ARG A 394 36.81 8.13 -28.44
CA ARG A 394 37.90 8.44 -27.50
C ARG A 394 38.87 7.25 -27.42
N ALA A 395 40.12 7.54 -27.07
CA ALA A 395 41.14 6.51 -26.85
C ALA A 395 40.87 5.61 -25.62
N SER A 396 40.08 6.08 -24.65
CA SER A 396 39.71 5.29 -23.47
C SER A 396 38.27 4.80 -23.58
N GLN A 397 38.09 3.50 -23.33
CA GLN A 397 36.76 2.89 -23.23
C GLN A 397 35.98 3.53 -22.08
N PHE A 398 34.68 3.74 -22.31
CA PHE A 398 33.76 4.27 -21.31
C PHE A 398 33.69 3.32 -20.11
N ASP A 399 33.94 3.85 -18.92
CA ASP A 399 33.84 3.11 -17.66
C ASP A 399 32.81 3.79 -16.76
N VAL A 400 31.70 3.09 -16.52
CA VAL A 400 30.52 3.58 -15.79
C VAL A 400 30.86 4.03 -14.38
N ILE A 401 31.82 3.34 -13.75
CA ILE A 401 32.17 3.53 -12.35
C ILE A 401 32.66 4.96 -12.10
N LYS A 402 33.37 5.54 -13.07
CA LYS A 402 33.85 6.93 -12.97
C LYS A 402 32.71 7.96 -12.94
N TYR A 403 31.53 7.59 -13.41
CA TYR A 403 30.37 8.45 -13.53
C TYR A 403 29.29 8.15 -12.49
N MET A 404 29.46 7.11 -11.67
CA MET A 404 28.56 6.82 -10.55
C MET A 404 28.77 7.85 -9.43
N ARG A 405 27.89 8.85 -9.38
CA ARG A 405 27.89 9.91 -8.36
C ARG A 405 27.16 9.45 -7.10
N SER A 406 27.91 9.04 -6.09
CA SER A 406 27.35 8.60 -4.80
C SER A 406 26.62 9.72 -4.03
N GLU A 407 26.95 10.98 -4.30
CA GLU A 407 26.36 12.16 -3.64
C GLU A 407 24.88 12.39 -3.97
N LEU A 408 24.38 11.91 -5.11
CA LEU A 408 22.99 12.15 -5.52
C LEU A 408 22.02 11.50 -4.52
N ILE A 409 22.27 10.23 -4.16
CA ILE A 409 21.41 9.48 -3.26
C ILE A 409 21.48 10.06 -1.84
N THR A 410 22.69 10.37 -1.35
CA THR A 410 22.88 10.94 -0.01
C THR A 410 22.20 12.28 0.15
N SER A 411 22.48 13.22 -0.76
CA SER A 411 21.98 14.59 -0.67
C SER A 411 20.46 14.64 -0.72
N CYS A 412 19.82 13.86 -1.60
CA CYS A 412 18.36 13.80 -1.69
C CYS A 412 17.70 13.23 -0.43
N LEU A 413 18.21 12.11 0.12
CA LEU A 413 17.65 11.50 1.33
C LEU A 413 17.83 12.41 2.56
N VAL A 414 19.02 12.99 2.73
CA VAL A 414 19.32 13.94 3.81
C VAL A 414 18.48 15.20 3.68
N PHE A 415 18.30 15.72 2.48
CA PHE A 415 17.46 16.90 2.22
C PHE A 415 16.00 16.61 2.55
N ALA A 416 15.45 15.49 2.10
CA ALA A 416 14.06 15.11 2.35
C ALA A 416 13.76 14.94 3.86
N ILE A 417 14.68 14.32 4.62
CA ILE A 417 14.49 14.11 6.06
C ILE A 417 14.75 15.40 6.88
N SER A 418 15.70 16.23 6.47
CA SER A 418 16.01 17.47 7.21
C SER A 418 14.96 18.56 7.02
N THR A 419 14.50 18.77 5.78
CA THR A 419 13.49 19.79 5.43
C THR A 419 12.06 19.31 5.65
N GLY A 420 11.81 18.00 5.56
CA GLY A 420 10.47 17.41 5.61
C GLY A 420 9.69 17.55 4.31
N ASN A 421 10.34 17.98 3.23
CA ASN A 421 9.73 18.16 1.92
C ASN A 421 9.96 16.91 1.07
N TRP A 422 8.87 16.21 0.75
CA TRP A 422 8.87 15.01 -0.10
C TRP A 422 8.30 15.37 -1.46
N THR A 423 9.20 15.72 -2.39
CA THR A 423 8.87 16.15 -3.75
C THR A 423 9.22 15.05 -4.76
N ILE A 424 8.24 14.22 -5.09
CA ILE A 424 8.38 13.13 -6.06
C ILE A 424 7.70 13.55 -7.37
N LYS A 425 8.52 13.98 -8.35
CA LYS A 425 8.02 14.47 -9.64
C LYS A 425 7.27 13.40 -10.42
N ARG A 426 7.72 12.15 -10.37
CA ARG A 426 7.11 11.00 -11.09
C ARG A 426 5.63 10.83 -10.78
N PHE A 427 5.25 11.00 -9.51
CA PHE A 427 3.87 10.83 -9.05
C PHE A 427 3.13 12.16 -8.84
N LYS A 428 3.73 13.30 -9.22
CA LYS A 428 3.22 14.64 -8.90
C LYS A 428 2.84 14.76 -7.42
N MET A 429 3.66 14.18 -6.56
CA MET A 429 3.42 14.14 -5.13
C MET A 429 4.33 15.15 -4.46
N GLU A 430 3.74 16.19 -3.89
CA GLU A 430 4.43 17.21 -3.12
C GLU A 430 3.82 17.22 -1.72
N ARG A 431 4.56 16.67 -0.75
CA ARG A 431 4.16 16.70 0.66
C ARG A 431 5.14 17.55 1.45
N LEU A 432 4.60 18.45 2.25
CA LEU A 432 5.35 19.33 3.13
C LEU A 432 5.13 18.90 4.58
N GLY A 433 6.13 19.12 5.44
CA GLY A 433 6.00 18.88 6.87
C GLY A 433 5.90 17.41 7.29
N VAL A 434 6.41 16.47 6.48
CA VAL A 434 6.38 15.03 6.79
C VAL A 434 7.27 14.69 7.99
N THR A 435 8.38 15.41 8.16
CA THR A 435 9.27 15.26 9.31
C THR A 435 9.15 16.42 10.27
N GLN A 436 9.25 16.12 11.57
CA GLN A 436 9.31 17.11 12.63
C GLN A 436 10.53 16.87 13.52
N VAL A 437 10.98 17.91 14.21
CA VAL A 437 12.02 17.77 15.23
C VAL A 437 11.43 17.06 16.44
N VAL A 438 12.15 16.07 16.98
CA VAL A 438 11.72 15.36 18.18
C VAL A 438 11.69 16.31 19.37
N SER A 439 10.55 16.41 20.06
CA SER A 439 10.46 17.23 21.27
C SER A 439 11.14 16.55 22.44
N ARG A 440 12.13 17.21 23.03
CA ARG A 440 12.87 16.75 24.23
C ARG A 440 12.43 17.43 25.53
N LEU A 441 11.24 18.05 25.55
CA LEU A 441 10.70 18.68 26.76
C LEU A 441 10.50 17.69 27.92
N SER A 442 10.03 16.48 27.60
CA SER A 442 9.90 15.39 28.56
C SER A 442 9.95 14.04 27.84
N TYR A 443 10.12 12.96 28.60
CA TYR A 443 10.03 11.60 28.06
C TYR A 443 8.69 11.33 27.36
N LYS A 444 7.59 11.79 27.96
CA LYS A 444 6.23 11.65 27.40
C LYS A 444 6.07 12.42 26.09
N ALA A 445 6.66 13.62 25.99
CA ALA A 445 6.62 14.41 24.77
C ALA A 445 7.36 13.72 23.62
N ALA A 446 8.53 13.14 23.91
CA ALA A 446 9.29 12.36 22.92
C ALA A 446 8.49 11.14 22.46
N LEU A 447 7.91 10.37 23.39
CA LEU A 447 7.11 9.19 23.06
C LEU A 447 5.83 9.53 22.28
N GLY A 448 5.09 10.56 22.69
CA GLY A 448 3.87 11.01 22.02
C GLY A 448 4.11 11.47 20.59
N MET A 449 5.31 11.99 20.29
CA MET A 449 5.70 12.31 18.91
C MET A 449 5.88 11.07 18.03
N MET A 450 6.35 9.94 18.60
CA MET A 450 6.58 8.68 17.86
C MET A 450 5.28 7.92 17.54
N THR A 451 4.20 8.17 18.27
CA THR A 451 2.90 7.51 18.06
C THR A 451 1.91 8.37 17.29
N ARG A 452 2.36 9.54 16.85
CA ARG A 452 1.54 10.56 16.20
C ARG A 452 1.24 10.21 14.75
N VAL A 453 -0.03 10.34 14.41
CA VAL A 453 -0.60 10.18 13.07
C VAL A 453 -1.09 11.53 12.60
N ASN A 454 -0.66 11.93 11.41
CA ASN A 454 -1.11 13.14 10.76
C ASN A 454 -2.10 12.80 9.63
N SER A 455 -3.20 13.56 9.59
CA SER A 455 -4.14 13.50 8.48
C SER A 455 -3.62 14.29 7.28
N GLN A 456 -4.06 13.91 6.07
CA GLN A 456 -3.72 14.60 4.82
C GLN A 456 -4.44 15.95 4.66
N PHE A 457 -5.51 16.21 5.40
CA PHE A 457 -6.27 17.44 5.25
C PHE A 457 -5.47 18.65 5.73
N GLU A 458 -5.50 19.72 4.93
CA GLU A 458 -4.94 21.01 5.34
C GLU A 458 -5.70 21.56 6.55
N SER A 459 -4.94 22.02 7.54
CA SER A 459 -5.47 22.54 8.80
C SER A 459 -6.32 23.81 8.61
N THR A 460 -6.06 24.56 7.54
CA THR A 460 -6.76 25.81 7.21
C THR A 460 -8.23 25.59 6.87
N ARG A 461 -8.61 24.40 6.37
CA ARG A 461 -9.99 24.11 5.97
C ARG A 461 -10.82 23.68 7.18
N LYS A 462 -11.89 24.43 7.47
CA LYS A 462 -12.82 24.17 8.58
C LYS A 462 -13.89 23.14 8.20
N VAL A 463 -13.48 21.92 7.85
CA VAL A 463 -14.40 20.81 7.58
C VAL A 463 -14.55 19.97 8.85
N SER A 464 -15.78 19.81 9.36
CA SER A 464 -16.06 19.10 10.61
C SER A 464 -15.99 17.56 10.48
N GLY A 465 -16.29 17.02 9.30
CA GLY A 465 -16.31 15.56 9.03
C GLY A 465 -15.06 14.83 9.50
N PRO A 466 -13.87 15.08 8.90
CA PRO A 466 -12.64 14.36 9.23
C PRO A 466 -12.06 14.70 10.60
N ARG A 467 -12.53 15.80 11.22
CA ARG A 467 -12.11 16.24 12.57
C ARG A 467 -12.91 15.56 13.68
N SER A 468 -14.09 15.06 13.36
CA SER A 468 -14.97 14.43 14.34
C SER A 468 -14.45 13.04 14.72
N LEU A 469 -14.66 12.67 15.98
CA LEU A 469 -14.30 11.34 16.48
C LEU A 469 -15.22 10.29 15.85
N GLN A 470 -14.69 9.46 14.97
CA GLN A 470 -15.44 8.36 14.40
C GLN A 470 -15.51 7.14 15.34
N PRO A 471 -16.65 6.42 15.40
CA PRO A 471 -16.74 5.14 16.12
C PRO A 471 -15.81 4.05 15.56
N SER A 472 -15.50 4.14 14.25
CA SER A 472 -14.67 3.16 13.54
C SER A 472 -13.22 3.06 14.04
N GLN A 473 -12.74 4.05 14.80
CA GLN A 473 -11.39 4.05 15.35
C GLN A 473 -11.28 3.44 16.75
N TRP A 474 -12.36 2.83 17.26
CA TRP A 474 -12.43 2.23 18.58
C TRP A 474 -11.22 1.32 18.84
N GLY A 475 -10.46 1.68 19.87
CA GLY A 475 -9.34 0.89 20.34
C GLY A 475 -8.12 0.87 19.42
N MET A 476 -8.14 1.58 18.30
CA MET A 476 -7.01 1.72 17.36
C MET A 476 -6.30 3.06 17.55
N LEU A 477 -7.07 4.14 17.74
CA LEU A 477 -6.59 5.48 18.03
C LEU A 477 -7.09 5.95 19.40
N CYS A 478 -6.34 6.86 20.01
CA CYS A 478 -6.74 7.48 21.25
C CYS A 478 -7.92 8.45 21.02
N PRO A 479 -9.01 8.35 21.80
CA PRO A 479 -10.15 9.27 21.65
C PRO A 479 -9.89 10.68 22.19
N SER A 480 -8.89 10.85 23.06
CA SER A 480 -8.64 12.11 23.78
C SER A 480 -7.37 12.84 23.35
N ASP A 481 -6.37 12.10 22.85
CA ASP A 481 -5.04 12.66 22.57
C ASP A 481 -4.96 13.30 21.18
N THR A 482 -5.55 14.50 21.10
CA THR A 482 -5.49 15.44 19.97
C THR A 482 -5.11 16.82 20.52
N PRO A 483 -4.27 17.60 19.82
CA PRO A 483 -4.03 18.98 20.20
C PRO A 483 -5.32 19.81 20.10
N GLU A 484 -5.45 20.82 20.97
CA GLU A 484 -6.46 21.86 20.87
C GLU A 484 -6.04 22.92 19.83
N GLY A 485 -7.00 23.49 19.10
CA GLY A 485 -6.75 24.53 18.09
C GLY A 485 -6.92 24.04 16.65
N GLU A 486 -6.15 24.61 15.71
CA GLU A 486 -6.32 24.41 14.26
C GLU A 486 -6.09 22.94 13.82
N SER A 487 -5.24 22.20 14.54
CA SER A 487 -4.93 20.80 14.26
C SER A 487 -5.84 19.80 14.97
N CYS A 488 -6.85 20.28 15.70
CA CYS A 488 -7.80 19.43 16.42
C CYS A 488 -8.53 18.46 15.47
N GLY A 489 -8.45 17.16 15.80
CA GLY A 489 -9.02 16.06 15.03
C GLY A 489 -8.22 15.66 13.79
N LEU A 490 -7.19 16.42 13.39
CA LEU A 490 -6.32 16.10 12.26
C LEU A 490 -5.02 15.42 12.69
N VAL A 491 -4.50 15.82 13.86
CA VAL A 491 -3.38 15.16 14.51
C VAL A 491 -3.92 14.23 15.59
N LYS A 492 -3.60 12.94 15.48
CA LYS A 492 -4.14 11.88 16.33
C LYS A 492 -2.99 11.03 16.86
N ASN A 493 -3.25 10.24 17.90
CA ASN A 493 -2.27 9.30 18.43
C ASN A 493 -2.80 7.86 18.43
N LEU A 494 -1.91 6.90 18.19
CA LEU A 494 -2.24 5.48 18.24
C LEU A 494 -2.52 5.01 19.67
N ALA A 495 -3.45 4.05 19.79
CA ALA A 495 -3.71 3.38 21.06
C ALA A 495 -2.62 2.34 21.37
N LEU A 496 -2.52 1.94 22.65
CA LEU A 496 -1.45 1.07 23.16
C LEU A 496 -1.36 -0.31 22.48
N MET A 497 -2.50 -0.92 22.15
CA MET A 497 -2.56 -2.29 21.60
C MET A 497 -2.77 -2.32 20.08
N THR A 498 -2.39 -1.24 19.41
CA THR A 498 -2.53 -1.13 17.97
C THR A 498 -1.27 -1.63 17.28
N HIS A 499 -1.44 -2.36 16.18
CA HIS A 499 -0.38 -2.83 15.32
C HIS A 499 -0.65 -2.40 13.89
N ILE A 500 0.34 -1.85 13.20
CA ILE A 500 0.23 -1.53 11.77
C ILE A 500 0.83 -2.67 10.96
N THR A 501 0.05 -3.16 10.00
CA THR A 501 0.45 -4.27 9.12
C THR A 501 1.51 -3.86 8.11
N THR A 502 2.41 -4.79 7.77
CA THR A 502 3.32 -4.71 6.62
C THR A 502 2.72 -5.44 5.43
N ASP A 503 3.23 -5.19 4.22
CA ASP A 503 2.80 -5.91 3.02
C ASP A 503 3.16 -7.40 3.12
N ILE A 504 2.22 -8.25 2.68
CA ILE A 504 2.34 -9.70 2.69
C ILE A 504 2.17 -10.24 1.28
N ASN A 505 2.91 -11.30 0.95
CA ASN A 505 2.80 -11.98 -0.33
C ASN A 505 1.37 -12.48 -0.58
N GLU A 506 0.79 -12.08 -1.72
CA GLU A 506 -0.59 -12.39 -2.10
C GLU A 506 -0.77 -13.83 -2.62
N TYR A 507 0.31 -14.45 -3.11
CA TYR A 507 0.25 -15.74 -3.80
C TYR A 507 -0.36 -16.89 -2.97
N PRO A 508 0.05 -17.13 -1.70
CA PRO A 508 -0.55 -18.18 -0.87
C PRO A 508 -2.06 -17.96 -0.65
N ILE A 509 -2.47 -16.71 -0.51
CA ILE A 509 -3.86 -16.31 -0.30
C ILE A 509 -4.69 -16.60 -1.56
N LYS A 510 -4.18 -16.22 -2.74
CA LYS A 510 -4.84 -16.50 -4.03
C LYS A 510 -5.02 -18.01 -4.24
N ARG A 511 -4.01 -18.83 -3.91
CA ARG A 511 -4.07 -20.29 -4.01
C ARG A 511 -5.10 -20.89 -3.06
N LEU A 512 -5.14 -20.44 -1.81
CA LEU A 512 -6.10 -20.91 -0.81
C LEU A 512 -7.54 -20.66 -1.25
N VAL A 513 -7.83 -19.44 -1.71
CA VAL A 513 -9.18 -19.03 -2.12
C VAL A 513 -9.64 -19.83 -3.35
N LYS A 514 -8.74 -20.06 -4.32
CA LYS A 514 -9.02 -20.95 -5.47
C LYS A 514 -9.40 -22.36 -5.03
N ASN A 515 -8.63 -22.95 -4.10
CA ASN A 515 -8.92 -24.29 -3.59
C ASN A 515 -10.19 -24.36 -2.72
N ALA A 516 -10.61 -23.25 -2.11
CA ALA A 516 -11.82 -23.16 -1.29
C ALA A 516 -13.13 -23.08 -2.10
N GLY A 517 -13.07 -23.26 -3.42
CA GLY A 517 -14.25 -23.28 -4.29
C GLY A 517 -14.56 -21.94 -4.98
N LEU A 518 -13.55 -21.11 -5.22
CA LEU A 518 -13.69 -19.90 -6.04
C LEU A 518 -13.70 -20.27 -7.53
N GLN A 519 -14.71 -19.78 -8.25
CA GLN A 519 -14.76 -19.85 -9.72
C GLN A 519 -14.09 -18.63 -10.32
N ASP A 520 -13.14 -18.84 -11.24
CA ASP A 520 -12.38 -17.76 -11.87
C ASP A 520 -13.28 -16.88 -12.75
N ILE A 521 -13.07 -15.57 -12.71
CA ILE A 521 -13.93 -14.58 -13.38
C ILE A 521 -13.91 -14.73 -14.91
N SER A 522 -12.81 -15.24 -15.46
CA SER A 522 -12.65 -15.49 -16.89
C SER A 522 -13.62 -16.55 -17.41
N ILE A 523 -13.99 -17.54 -16.59
CA ILE A 523 -14.82 -18.68 -16.98
C ILE A 523 -16.31 -18.40 -16.74
N VAL A 524 -16.63 -17.61 -15.71
CA VAL A 524 -18.01 -17.33 -15.31
C VAL A 524 -18.71 -16.46 -16.37
N ALA A 525 -19.96 -16.83 -16.69
CA ALA A 525 -20.83 -16.04 -17.57
C ALA A 525 -21.31 -14.76 -16.86
N SER A 526 -21.44 -13.65 -17.61
CA SER A 526 -21.80 -12.33 -17.08
C SER A 526 -23.06 -12.34 -16.19
N LYS A 527 -24.09 -13.07 -16.62
CA LYS A 527 -25.33 -13.25 -15.87
C LYS A 527 -25.16 -13.99 -14.53
N ALA A 528 -24.24 -14.95 -14.44
CA ALA A 528 -24.02 -15.75 -13.24
C ALA A 528 -23.34 -14.95 -12.11
N ILE A 529 -22.55 -13.93 -12.46
CA ILE A 529 -21.88 -13.03 -11.51
C ILE A 529 -22.90 -12.33 -10.59
N HIS A 530 -24.06 -11.98 -11.13
CA HIS A 530 -25.10 -11.23 -10.42
C HIS A 530 -26.20 -12.12 -9.84
N SER A 531 -26.03 -13.44 -9.87
CA SER A 531 -27.02 -14.35 -9.29
C SER A 531 -27.21 -14.06 -7.79
N PRO A 532 -28.44 -14.23 -7.24
CA PRO A 532 -28.71 -13.86 -5.85
C PRO A 532 -27.85 -14.57 -4.81
N ALA A 533 -27.40 -15.79 -5.12
CA ALA A 533 -26.55 -16.63 -4.27
C ALA A 533 -25.04 -16.39 -4.47
N ALA A 534 -24.64 -15.66 -5.51
CA ALA A 534 -23.24 -15.39 -5.80
C ALA A 534 -22.69 -14.24 -4.95
N TYR A 535 -21.47 -14.43 -4.47
CA TYR A 535 -20.64 -13.42 -3.81
C TYR A 535 -19.37 -13.21 -4.62
N ILE A 536 -19.04 -11.94 -4.89
CA ILE A 536 -17.83 -11.57 -5.61
C ILE A 536 -16.67 -11.47 -4.62
N VAL A 537 -15.54 -12.12 -4.92
CA VAL A 537 -14.37 -12.15 -4.04
C VAL A 537 -13.32 -11.17 -4.53
N PHE A 538 -12.96 -10.22 -3.66
CA PHE A 538 -11.91 -9.23 -3.87
C PHE A 538 -10.65 -9.59 -3.08
N LEU A 539 -9.48 -9.42 -3.71
CA LEU A 539 -8.18 -9.44 -3.05
C LEU A 539 -7.46 -8.11 -3.33
N ASN A 540 -7.24 -7.30 -2.29
CA ASN A 540 -6.59 -5.98 -2.38
C ASN A 540 -7.17 -5.06 -3.48
N GLY A 541 -8.47 -5.20 -3.76
CA GLY A 541 -9.17 -4.45 -4.80
C GLY A 541 -9.38 -5.20 -6.11
N ASN A 542 -8.57 -6.22 -6.39
CA ASN A 542 -8.71 -7.01 -7.61
C ASN A 542 -9.80 -8.07 -7.47
N ILE A 543 -10.60 -8.25 -8.52
CA ILE A 543 -11.61 -9.32 -8.59
C ILE A 543 -10.88 -10.62 -8.87
N LEU A 544 -11.01 -11.59 -7.96
CA LEU A 544 -10.49 -12.94 -8.19
C LEU A 544 -11.51 -13.84 -8.87
N GLY A 545 -12.79 -13.69 -8.53
CA GLY A 545 -13.82 -14.60 -8.97
C GLY A 545 -15.11 -14.52 -8.16
N VAL A 546 -15.94 -15.55 -8.31
CA VAL A 546 -17.25 -15.66 -7.68
C VAL A 546 -17.34 -16.95 -6.86
N THR A 547 -18.04 -16.90 -5.73
CA THR A 547 -18.37 -18.08 -4.92
C THR A 547 -19.85 -18.08 -4.54
N THR A 548 -20.45 -19.26 -4.47
CA THR A 548 -21.82 -19.45 -3.99
C THR A 548 -21.87 -19.80 -2.49
N ASN A 549 -20.82 -20.44 -1.97
CA ASN A 549 -20.73 -20.86 -0.57
C ASN A 549 -19.72 -20.01 0.21
N TYR A 550 -20.09 -18.76 0.47
CA TYR A 550 -19.23 -17.81 1.19
C TYR A 550 -18.90 -18.26 2.63
N GLN A 551 -19.84 -18.93 3.31
CA GLN A 551 -19.67 -19.35 4.71
C GLN A 551 -18.53 -20.36 4.85
N ASN A 552 -18.51 -21.38 4.00
CA ASN A 552 -17.45 -22.38 4.01
C ASN A 552 -16.09 -21.74 3.72
N MET A 553 -16.01 -20.89 2.70
CA MET A 553 -14.78 -20.18 2.33
C MET A 553 -14.20 -19.37 3.50
N ILE A 554 -15.05 -18.65 4.25
CA ILE A 554 -14.61 -17.84 5.40
C ILE A 554 -14.15 -18.72 6.55
N SER A 555 -14.86 -19.83 6.81
CA SER A 555 -14.50 -20.76 7.87
C SER A 555 -13.12 -21.38 7.62
N ILE A 556 -12.88 -21.87 6.40
CA ILE A 556 -11.59 -22.42 5.95
C ILE A 556 -10.50 -21.36 6.04
N PHE A 557 -10.77 -20.15 5.54
CA PHE A 557 -9.79 -19.06 5.57
C PHE A 557 -9.38 -18.71 7.00
N ARG A 558 -10.36 -18.55 7.91
CA ARG A 558 -10.09 -18.19 9.30
C ARG A 558 -9.38 -19.32 10.04
N LEU A 559 -9.69 -20.58 9.74
CA LEU A 559 -9.02 -21.75 10.31
C LEU A 559 -7.55 -21.80 9.88
N MET A 560 -7.28 -21.70 8.58
CA MET A 560 -5.92 -21.70 8.02
C MET A 560 -5.07 -20.54 8.56
N ARG A 561 -5.70 -19.38 8.83
CA ARG A 561 -5.04 -18.24 9.47
C ARG A 561 -4.67 -18.51 10.93
N ARG A 562 -5.55 -19.19 11.66
CA ARG A 562 -5.35 -19.50 13.08
C ARG A 562 -4.28 -20.58 13.27
N GLU A 563 -4.18 -21.51 12.33
CA GLU A 563 -3.13 -22.54 12.32
C GLU A 563 -1.78 -22.01 11.80
N GLY A 564 -1.69 -20.74 11.41
CA GLY A 564 -0.45 -20.11 10.96
C GLY A 564 -0.02 -20.48 9.53
N GLN A 565 -0.87 -21.17 8.75
CA GLN A 565 -0.60 -21.49 7.33
C GLN A 565 -0.60 -20.23 6.45
N ILE A 566 -1.44 -19.26 6.81
CA ILE A 566 -1.42 -17.90 6.24
C ILE A 566 -1.12 -16.88 7.34
N SER A 567 -0.59 -15.73 6.93
CA SER A 567 -0.26 -14.65 7.87
C SER A 567 -1.47 -14.25 8.73
N SER A 568 -1.24 -14.10 10.04
CA SER A 568 -2.24 -13.68 11.02
C SER A 568 -2.88 -12.32 10.70
N TYR A 569 -2.20 -11.50 9.90
CA TYR A 569 -2.63 -10.15 9.51
C TYR A 569 -3.49 -10.11 8.24
N ALA A 570 -3.70 -11.24 7.55
CA ALA A 570 -4.63 -11.29 6.42
C ALA A 570 -6.07 -11.20 6.94
N SER A 571 -6.83 -10.17 6.53
CA SER A 571 -8.23 -9.97 6.96
C SER A 571 -9.20 -10.48 5.89
N ILE A 572 -10.33 -11.03 6.35
CA ILE A 572 -11.45 -11.45 5.51
C ILE A 572 -12.76 -10.99 6.16
N TYR A 573 -13.59 -10.28 5.40
CA TYR A 573 -14.93 -9.88 5.83
C TYR A 573 -15.93 -9.95 4.67
N VAL A 574 -17.21 -10.05 5.02
CA VAL A 574 -18.33 -10.09 4.05
C VAL A 574 -19.08 -8.79 4.14
N ASN A 575 -19.32 -8.17 2.99
CA ASN A 575 -20.27 -7.09 2.85
C ASN A 575 -21.55 -7.66 2.24
N PHE A 576 -22.62 -7.71 3.05
CA PHE A 576 -23.92 -8.22 2.62
C PHE A 576 -24.66 -7.26 1.68
N LEU A 577 -24.47 -5.94 1.83
CA LEU A 577 -25.11 -4.93 0.98
C LEU A 577 -24.65 -5.07 -0.48
N HIS A 578 -23.34 -5.21 -0.69
CA HIS A 578 -22.78 -5.37 -2.03
C HIS A 578 -22.61 -6.83 -2.45
N LYS A 579 -22.94 -7.81 -1.60
CA LYS A 579 -22.67 -9.24 -1.81
C LYS A 579 -21.21 -9.50 -2.23
N CYS A 580 -20.28 -8.93 -1.48
CA CYS A 580 -18.85 -9.00 -1.76
C CYS A 580 -18.11 -9.60 -0.58
N ILE A 581 -17.08 -10.40 -0.84
CA ILE A 581 -16.13 -10.86 0.15
C ILE A 581 -14.83 -10.12 -0.08
N TYR A 582 -14.34 -9.42 0.93
CA TYR A 582 -13.12 -8.65 0.86
C TYR A 582 -12.01 -9.37 1.61
N ILE A 583 -10.94 -9.66 0.89
CA ILE A 583 -9.70 -10.17 1.44
C ILE A 583 -8.65 -9.07 1.31
N SER A 584 -8.01 -8.73 2.41
CA SER A 584 -6.97 -7.69 2.44
C SER A 584 -5.69 -8.25 3.05
N SER A 585 -4.61 -8.14 2.30
CA SER A 585 -3.24 -8.48 2.69
C SER A 585 -2.25 -7.33 2.49
N ASP A 586 -2.77 -6.16 2.10
CA ASP A 586 -2.02 -4.92 1.99
C ASP A 586 -1.57 -4.40 3.36
N GLY A 587 -0.45 -3.67 3.36
CA GLY A 587 0.12 -3.01 4.53
C GLY A 587 -0.57 -1.69 4.87
N GLY A 588 -0.21 -1.14 6.02
CA GLY A 588 -0.76 0.13 6.51
C GLY A 588 -2.15 0.00 7.15
N ARG A 589 -2.71 -1.22 7.27
CA ARG A 589 -3.95 -1.45 8.04
C ARG A 589 -3.66 -1.46 9.53
N LEU A 590 -4.59 -0.90 10.30
CA LEU A 590 -4.60 -0.97 11.77
C LEU A 590 -5.20 -2.31 12.23
N CYS A 591 -4.49 -3.00 13.10
CA CYS A 591 -4.89 -4.26 13.70
C CYS A 591 -4.84 -4.16 15.23
N ARG A 592 -5.68 -4.94 15.88
CA ARG A 592 -5.73 -5.05 17.35
C ARG A 592 -5.90 -6.51 17.72
N PRO A 593 -5.18 -7.03 18.73
CA PRO A 593 -5.40 -8.38 19.20
C PRO A 593 -6.69 -8.48 20.02
N TYR A 594 -7.41 -9.58 19.83
CA TYR A 594 -8.62 -9.94 20.55
C TYR A 594 -8.58 -11.41 20.98
N ILE A 595 -9.20 -11.73 22.11
CA ILE A 595 -9.37 -13.10 22.57
C ILE A 595 -10.46 -13.77 21.72
N ILE A 596 -10.19 -15.00 21.28
CA ILE A 596 -11.14 -15.76 20.48
C ILE A 596 -12.19 -16.39 21.40
N VAL A 597 -13.46 -16.19 21.07
CA VAL A 597 -14.61 -16.81 21.75
C VAL A 597 -15.27 -17.78 20.78
N GLN A 598 -15.51 -19.01 21.22
CA GLN A 598 -16.22 -20.03 20.46
C GLN A 598 -17.37 -20.57 21.30
N LYS A 599 -18.58 -20.60 20.74
CA LYS A 599 -19.80 -21.06 21.44
C LYS A 599 -19.99 -20.40 22.81
N GLY A 600 -19.71 -19.09 22.90
CA GLY A 600 -19.90 -18.30 24.12
C GLY A 600 -18.79 -18.46 25.17
N GLN A 601 -17.80 -19.33 24.96
CA GLN A 601 -16.68 -19.50 25.89
C GLN A 601 -15.38 -18.95 25.28
N PRO A 602 -14.60 -18.14 26.03
CA PRO A 602 -13.27 -17.75 25.61
C PRO A 602 -12.39 -18.99 25.54
N LEU A 603 -11.62 -19.12 24.46
CA LEU A 603 -10.70 -20.25 24.34
C LEU A 603 -9.42 -20.06 25.18
N LEU A 604 -9.20 -18.83 25.69
CA LEU A 604 -8.18 -18.54 26.68
C LEU A 604 -8.62 -19.07 28.05
N ASN A 605 -7.83 -19.99 28.62
CA ASN A 605 -8.08 -20.58 29.94
C ASN A 605 -7.18 -19.97 31.02
N GLN A 606 -7.54 -20.15 32.29
CA GLN A 606 -6.70 -19.70 33.41
C GLN A 606 -5.31 -20.36 33.42
N SER A 607 -5.21 -21.62 32.97
CA SER A 607 -3.92 -22.32 32.82
C SER A 607 -2.96 -21.56 31.92
N HIS A 608 -3.45 -21.02 30.80
CA HIS A 608 -2.65 -20.22 29.87
C HIS A 608 -2.10 -18.94 30.52
N MET A 609 -2.86 -18.32 31.42
CA MET A 609 -2.38 -17.15 32.18
C MET A 609 -1.27 -17.54 33.15
N THR A 610 -1.43 -18.66 33.87
CA THR A 610 -0.36 -19.17 34.76
C THR A 610 0.90 -19.57 33.98
N GLU A 611 0.77 -20.08 32.76
CA GLU A 611 1.90 -20.40 31.88
C GLU A 611 2.61 -19.15 31.36
N LEU A 612 1.86 -18.08 31.05
CA LEU A 612 2.41 -16.78 30.69
C LEU A 612 3.23 -16.19 31.83
N GLU A 613 2.74 -16.29 33.07
CA GLU A 613 3.44 -15.79 34.26
C GLU A 613 4.72 -16.56 34.56
N LYS A 614 4.69 -17.89 34.39
CA LYS A 614 5.88 -18.73 34.48
C LYS A 614 6.86 -18.52 33.33
N GLY A 615 6.48 -17.76 32.30
CA GLY A 615 7.29 -17.51 31.11
C GLY A 615 7.41 -18.71 30.17
N ILE A 616 6.54 -19.71 30.31
CA ILE A 616 6.51 -20.91 29.46
C ILE A 616 5.97 -20.55 28.06
N ARG A 617 4.98 -19.66 28.00
CA ARG A 617 4.43 -19.12 26.75
C ARG A 617 4.67 -17.63 26.62
N SER A 618 4.96 -17.20 25.41
CA SER A 618 5.04 -15.81 25.00
C SER A 618 3.72 -15.35 24.34
N PHE A 619 3.56 -14.04 24.12
CA PHE A 619 2.41 -13.53 23.39
C PHE A 619 2.32 -14.06 21.94
N ALA A 620 3.47 -14.35 21.31
CA ALA A 620 3.51 -14.91 19.96
C ALA A 620 2.94 -16.33 19.93
N ASP A 621 3.17 -17.11 20.99
CA ASP A 621 2.65 -18.48 21.08
C ASP A 621 1.12 -18.47 21.16
N PHE A 622 0.51 -17.47 21.81
CA PHE A 622 -0.94 -17.31 21.79
C PHE A 622 -1.54 -17.00 20.40
N LEU A 623 -0.72 -16.52 19.47
CA LEU A 623 -1.12 -16.31 18.07
C LEU A 623 -0.96 -17.58 17.22
N HIS A 624 0.04 -18.42 17.54
CA HIS A 624 0.36 -19.65 16.80
C HIS A 624 -0.41 -20.87 17.31
N ASP A 625 -0.60 -20.99 18.62
CA ASP A 625 -1.56 -21.92 19.19
C ASP A 625 -2.95 -21.40 18.85
N ALA A 626 -3.53 -21.99 17.80
CA ALA A 626 -4.78 -21.68 17.09
C ALA A 626 -6.06 -21.55 17.95
N ARG A 627 -5.94 -21.35 19.26
CA ARG A 627 -6.99 -21.54 20.26
C ARG A 627 -7.03 -20.47 21.36
N SER A 628 -6.44 -19.28 21.28
CA SER A 628 -6.62 -18.33 22.41
C SER A 628 -6.69 -16.85 22.04
N VAL A 629 -5.77 -16.34 21.22
CA VAL A 629 -5.74 -14.94 20.81
C VAL A 629 -5.63 -14.86 19.30
N GLY A 630 -6.45 -13.99 18.68
CA GLY A 630 -6.34 -13.68 17.27
C GLY A 630 -6.05 -12.21 17.06
N VAL A 631 -5.30 -11.89 16.02
CA VAL A 631 -5.20 -10.52 15.53
C VAL A 631 -6.39 -10.26 14.61
N TYR A 632 -7.22 -9.28 14.95
CA TYR A 632 -8.35 -8.90 14.12
C TYR A 632 -8.29 -7.42 13.79
N ARG A 633 -8.77 -7.09 12.60
CA ARG A 633 -9.29 -5.76 12.31
C ARG A 633 -10.72 -5.73 12.82
N MET A 634 -11.15 -4.63 13.44
CA MET A 634 -12.57 -4.37 13.63
C MET A 634 -13.15 -4.05 12.24
N ASP A 635 -13.45 -5.11 11.48
CA ASP A 635 -14.34 -5.00 10.34
C ASP A 635 -15.73 -5.29 10.92
N HIS A 636 -16.55 -4.23 11.03
CA HIS A 636 -17.90 -4.27 11.60
C HIS A 636 -18.86 -5.11 10.76
#